data_AF-A0A2G2K1J4-F1
#
_entry.id   AF-A0A2G2K1J4-F1
#
_cell.length_a   1.000
_cell.length_b   1.000
_cell.length_c   1.000
_cell.angle_alpha   90.00
_cell.angle_beta   90.00
_cell.angle_gamma   90.00
#
_symmetry.space_group_name_H-M   'P 1'
#
loop_
_entity.id
_entity.type
_entity.pdbx_description
1 polymer ?
#
loop_
_entity_poly.entity_id
_entity_poly.type
_entity_poly.pdbx_seq_one_letter_code
_entity_poly.pdbx_strand_id
1 'polypeptide(L)'
;MKTSKADITLLATEKYEESDFPQQSGKIVAGFITIADASLLPKDIVTATIENQDGKPLYAYDVREWFRRSGGDFISSMIPLSIEDSARKIKLTISTKTAPTVNVVMQMVLIHEVCENRY
;
A
#
# COMPACT_ATOMS: atom_id res chain seq x y z
N MET A 1 2.28 12.80 14.15
CA MET A 1 2.10 11.81 13.06
C MET A 1 0.71 11.21 13.15
N LYS A 2 0.08 10.91 12.00
CA LYS A 2 -1.17 10.14 11.90
C LYS A 2 -0.92 8.88 11.07
N THR A 3 -1.83 7.90 11.12
CA THR A 3 -1.80 6.74 10.23
C THR A 3 -3.15 6.57 9.54
N SER A 4 -3.14 6.16 8.27
CA SER A 4 -4.31 5.58 7.61
C SER A 4 -4.02 4.12 7.29
N LYS A 5 -5.05 3.28 7.33
CA LYS A 5 -4.98 1.85 7.04
C LYS A 5 -6.12 1.50 6.10
N ALA A 6 -5.90 0.57 5.19
CA ALA A 6 -6.97 -0.18 4.57
C ALA A 6 -6.51 -1.60 4.27
N ASP A 7 -7.46 -2.51 4.31
CA ASP A 7 -7.29 -3.87 3.85
C ASP A 7 -7.67 -3.92 2.36
N ILE A 8 -6.98 -4.77 1.60
CA ILE A 8 -7.25 -5.05 0.20
C ILE A 8 -7.18 -6.57 0.00
N THR A 9 -8.19 -7.13 -0.67
CA THR A 9 -8.30 -8.57 -0.87
C THR A 9 -8.24 -8.86 -2.36
N LEU A 10 -7.08 -9.29 -2.85
CA LEU A 10 -6.98 -9.80 -4.22
C LEU A 10 -7.71 -11.16 -4.25
N LEU A 11 -8.88 -11.23 -4.89
CA LEU A 11 -9.68 -12.44 -4.93
C LEU A 11 -9.01 -13.53 -5.77
N ALA A 12 -9.35 -14.79 -5.47
CA ALA A 12 -8.96 -15.92 -6.28
C ALA A 12 -9.41 -15.72 -7.73
N THR A 13 -8.59 -16.11 -8.70
CA THR A 13 -8.81 -15.93 -10.15
C THR A 13 -8.77 -14.49 -10.69
N GLU A 14 -8.71 -13.47 -9.83
CA GLU A 14 -8.55 -12.07 -10.23
C GLU A 14 -7.08 -11.63 -10.29
N LYS A 15 -6.83 -10.58 -11.07
CA LYS A 15 -5.47 -10.08 -11.38
C LYS A 15 -5.23 -8.63 -10.95
N TYR A 16 -6.28 -8.01 -10.44
CA TYR A 16 -6.39 -6.59 -10.17
C TYR A 16 -7.39 -6.42 -9.04
N GLU A 17 -7.11 -5.53 -8.09
CA GLU A 17 -8.07 -5.04 -7.10
C GLU A 17 -7.72 -3.59 -6.75
N GLU A 18 -8.72 -2.76 -6.44
CA GLU A 18 -8.51 -1.39 -5.93
C GLU A 18 -9.17 -1.15 -4.57
N SER A 19 -8.55 -0.30 -3.73
CA SER A 19 -9.09 0.09 -2.43
C SER A 19 -8.81 1.58 -2.16
N ASP A 20 -9.82 2.29 -1.68
CA ASP A 20 -9.73 3.72 -1.34
C ASP A 20 -9.12 3.92 0.06
N PHE A 21 -8.02 4.69 0.13
CA PHE A 21 -7.39 5.11 1.38
C PHE A 21 -7.85 6.51 1.77
N PRO A 22 -8.43 6.73 2.98
CA PRO A 22 -8.68 8.07 3.46
C PRO A 22 -7.34 8.80 3.70
N GLN A 23 -7.13 9.92 3.02
CA GLN A 23 -5.93 10.72 3.18
C GLN A 23 -6.03 11.50 4.49
N GLN A 24 -5.04 11.34 5.37
CA GLN A 24 -4.96 12.13 6.59
C GLN A 24 -4.14 13.39 6.28
N SER A 25 -4.70 14.56 6.58
CA SER A 25 -4.10 15.89 6.35
C SER A 25 -2.59 15.92 6.61
N GLY A 26 -1.78 16.08 5.55
CA GLY A 26 -0.33 16.10 5.65
C GLY A 26 0.38 15.42 4.48
N LYS A 27 1.68 15.15 4.68
CA LYS A 27 2.55 14.44 3.74
C LYS A 27 2.65 12.97 4.11
N ILE A 28 2.56 12.06 3.15
CA ILE A 28 2.86 10.64 3.39
C ILE A 28 4.38 10.48 3.37
N VAL A 29 4.94 10.21 4.55
CA VAL A 29 6.39 10.11 4.78
C VAL A 29 6.89 8.66 4.84
N ALA A 30 6.00 7.70 5.03
CA ALA A 30 6.32 6.28 4.96
C ALA A 30 5.07 5.42 4.75
N GLY A 31 5.29 4.16 4.37
CA GLY A 31 4.26 3.13 4.38
C GLY A 31 4.78 1.78 4.86
N PHE A 32 3.85 0.84 5.07
CA PHE A 32 4.11 -0.59 5.16
C PHE A 32 2.94 -1.40 4.59
N ILE A 33 3.22 -2.46 3.83
CA ILE A 33 2.24 -3.49 3.49
C ILE A 33 2.56 -4.76 4.26
N THR A 34 1.53 -5.44 4.76
CA THR A 34 1.60 -6.74 5.40
C THR A 34 0.66 -7.72 4.72
N ILE A 35 0.99 -9.00 4.82
CA ILE A 35 0.21 -10.11 4.25
C ILE A 35 0.13 -11.18 5.34
N ALA A 36 -1.04 -11.79 5.52
CA ALA A 36 -1.19 -12.87 6.49
C ALA A 36 -0.32 -14.09 6.14
N ASP A 37 -0.23 -14.42 4.84
CA ASP A 37 0.63 -15.48 4.31
C ASP A 37 1.13 -15.10 2.91
N ALA A 38 2.43 -14.81 2.80
CA ALA A 38 3.07 -14.45 1.53
C ALA A 38 3.26 -15.64 0.57
N SER A 39 3.10 -16.89 1.02
CA SER A 39 3.19 -18.08 0.15
C SER A 39 2.01 -18.17 -0.83
N LEU A 40 0.88 -17.55 -0.48
CA LEU A 40 -0.34 -17.47 -1.28
C LEU A 40 -0.21 -16.52 -2.48
N LEU A 41 0.80 -15.63 -2.51
CA LEU A 41 1.01 -14.73 -3.64
C LEU A 41 1.42 -15.51 -4.91
N PRO A 42 0.76 -15.25 -6.06
CA PRO A 42 0.61 -16.15 -7.21
C PRO A 42 1.89 -16.90 -7.57
N LYS A 43 2.87 -16.29 -8.26
CA LYS A 43 4.33 -16.48 -7.99
C LYS A 43 5.22 -15.49 -8.76
N ASP A 44 4.70 -14.93 -9.83
CA ASP A 44 5.10 -13.70 -10.53
C ASP A 44 4.91 -12.41 -9.71
N ILE A 45 5.50 -11.30 -10.16
CA ILE A 45 5.48 -9.98 -9.48
C ILE A 45 4.04 -9.57 -9.14
N VAL A 46 3.86 -9.07 -7.91
CA VAL A 46 2.60 -8.49 -7.44
C VAL A 46 2.90 -7.04 -7.09
N THR A 47 2.41 -6.11 -7.90
CA THR A 47 2.69 -4.69 -7.77
C THR A 47 1.60 -4.02 -6.95
N ALA A 48 1.99 -3.37 -5.85
CA ALA A 48 1.17 -2.41 -5.14
C ALA A 48 1.48 -1.00 -5.64
N THR A 49 0.49 -0.33 -6.21
CA THR A 49 0.56 1.04 -6.72
C THR A 49 -0.27 1.96 -5.84
N ILE A 50 0.34 3.02 -5.32
CA ILE A 50 -0.37 4.14 -4.69
C ILE A 50 -0.64 5.17 -5.78
N GLU A 51 -1.90 5.54 -5.97
CA GLU A 51 -2.37 6.43 -7.02
C GLU A 51 -3.16 7.61 -6.42
N ASN A 52 -3.18 8.77 -7.09
CA ASN A 52 -4.04 9.87 -6.67
C ASN A 52 -5.51 9.61 -7.06
N GLN A 53 -6.42 10.55 -6.75
CA GLN A 53 -7.84 10.43 -7.11
C GLN A 53 -8.10 10.29 -8.62
N ASP A 54 -7.21 10.84 -9.45
CA ASP A 54 -7.31 10.79 -10.91
C ASP A 54 -6.75 9.49 -11.51
N GLY A 55 -6.29 8.55 -10.68
CA GLY A 55 -5.64 7.31 -11.13
C GLY A 55 -4.21 7.50 -11.63
N LYS A 56 -3.56 8.63 -11.31
CA LYS A 56 -2.14 8.84 -11.61
C LYS A 56 -1.28 8.11 -10.58
N PRO A 57 -0.34 7.24 -10.99
CA PRO A 57 0.58 6.59 -10.05
C PRO A 57 1.50 7.60 -9.38
N LEU A 58 1.52 7.55 -8.04
CA LEU A 58 2.40 8.33 -7.15
C LEU A 58 3.58 7.47 -6.68
N TYR A 59 3.37 6.17 -6.47
CA TYR A 59 4.39 5.20 -6.09
C TYR A 59 3.99 3.79 -6.53
N ALA A 60 4.95 2.91 -6.80
CA ALA A 60 4.70 1.49 -7.11
C ALA A 60 5.82 0.60 -6.54
N TYR A 61 5.47 -0.58 -6.02
CA TYR A 61 6.42 -1.50 -5.38
C TYR A 61 6.02 -2.98 -5.48
N ASP A 62 6.98 -3.92 -5.52
CA ASP A 62 6.70 -5.36 -5.42
C ASP A 62 6.40 -5.75 -3.97
N VAL A 63 5.19 -6.26 -3.75
CA VAL A 63 4.70 -6.69 -2.45
C VAL A 63 5.60 -7.77 -1.81
N ARG A 64 6.26 -8.64 -2.60
CA ARG A 64 7.19 -9.65 -2.05
C ARG A 64 8.53 -9.06 -1.62
N GLU A 65 9.03 -8.04 -2.31
CA GLU A 65 10.21 -7.31 -1.83
C GLU A 65 9.92 -6.62 -0.51
N TRP A 66 8.70 -6.08 -0.35
CA TRP A 66 8.27 -5.46 0.90
C TRP A 66 8.27 -6.46 2.06
N PHE A 67 7.65 -7.63 1.86
CA PHE A 67 7.64 -8.71 2.86
C PHE A 67 9.05 -9.23 3.19
N ARG A 68 9.98 -9.22 2.24
CA ARG A 68 11.40 -9.57 2.50
C ARG A 68 12.11 -8.55 3.40
N ARG A 69 11.68 -7.28 3.41
CA ARG A 69 12.21 -6.26 4.33
C ARG A 69 11.60 -6.38 5.72
N SER A 70 10.40 -6.93 5.88
CA SER A 70 9.69 -6.98 7.17
C SER A 70 10.21 -8.02 8.18
N GLY A 71 11.45 -8.50 8.01
CA GLY A 71 12.14 -9.38 8.97
C GLY A 71 12.98 -8.64 10.02
N GLY A 72 13.01 -7.30 9.98
CA GLY A 72 13.69 -6.46 10.97
C GLY A 72 12.75 -5.94 12.06
N ASP A 73 13.13 -4.82 12.69
CA ASP A 73 12.19 -4.07 13.52
C ASP A 73 11.16 -3.32 12.64
N PHE A 74 10.10 -2.81 13.28
CA PHE A 74 9.03 -2.10 12.56
C PHE A 74 9.55 -0.88 11.77
N ILE A 75 10.55 -0.17 12.30
CA ILE A 75 11.12 1.04 11.69
C ILE A 75 11.92 0.70 10.43
N SER A 76 12.77 -0.32 10.46
CA SER A 76 13.55 -0.80 9.30
C SER A 76 12.69 -1.48 8.24
N SER A 77 11.49 -1.93 8.60
CA SER A 77 10.49 -2.51 7.71
C SER A 77 9.67 -1.46 6.93
N MET A 78 9.70 -0.19 7.35
CA MET A 78 9.01 0.91 6.68
C MET A 78 9.73 1.31 5.39
N ILE A 79 8.97 1.56 4.32
CA ILE A 79 9.52 2.22 3.12
C ILE A 79 9.37 3.73 3.31
N PRO A 80 10.46 4.53 3.22
CA PRO A 80 10.35 5.99 3.21
C PRO A 80 9.64 6.44 1.93
N LEU A 81 8.60 7.25 2.10
CA LEU A 81 7.82 7.83 1.02
C LEU A 81 7.95 9.36 1.07
N SER A 82 7.62 10.03 -0.03
CA SER A 82 7.53 11.48 -0.10
C SER A 82 6.39 11.88 -1.02
N ILE A 83 5.18 11.45 -0.66
CA ILE A 83 3.97 11.72 -1.45
C ILE A 83 3.25 12.91 -0.81
N GLU A 84 3.22 14.01 -1.56
CA GLU A 84 2.46 15.22 -1.24
C GLU A 84 1.24 15.26 -2.17
N ASP A 85 0.09 14.86 -1.64
CA ASP A 85 -1.18 14.86 -2.35
C ASP A 85 -2.26 15.48 -1.45
N SER A 86 -2.91 16.51 -1.95
CA SER A 86 -3.91 17.32 -1.23
C SER A 86 -5.33 16.76 -1.33
N ALA A 87 -5.53 15.66 -2.05
CA ALA A 87 -6.82 15.06 -2.24
C ALA A 87 -7.30 14.34 -0.96
N ARG A 88 -8.62 14.18 -0.80
CA ARG A 88 -9.23 13.61 0.43
C ARG A 88 -9.06 12.10 0.58
N LYS A 89 -8.64 11.43 -0.48
CA LYS A 89 -8.37 10.00 -0.55
C LYS A 89 -7.32 9.75 -1.62
N ILE A 90 -6.57 8.68 -1.48
CA ILE A 90 -5.69 8.12 -2.51
C ILE A 90 -6.16 6.69 -2.79
N LYS A 91 -5.77 6.11 -3.93
CA LYS A 91 -6.08 4.72 -4.25
C LYS A 91 -4.87 3.82 -3.97
N LEU A 92 -5.14 2.61 -3.51
CA LEU A 92 -4.21 1.49 -3.57
C LEU A 92 -4.72 0.50 -4.61
N THR A 93 -3.94 0.32 -5.67
CA THR A 93 -4.18 -0.68 -6.71
C THR A 93 -3.20 -1.83 -6.51
N ILE A 94 -3.70 -3.07 -6.41
CA ILE A 94 -2.89 -4.29 -6.44
C ILE A 94 -3.04 -4.91 -7.82
N SER A 95 -1.94 -5.28 -8.47
CA SER A 95 -1.95 -5.92 -9.79
C SER A 95 -0.93 -7.05 -9.92
N THR A 96 -1.26 -8.05 -10.74
CA THR A 96 -0.39 -9.19 -11.03
C THR A 96 -0.71 -9.80 -12.40
N LYS A 97 0.22 -10.56 -12.98
CA LYS A 97 0.01 -11.18 -14.31
C LYS A 97 -0.74 -12.51 -14.20
N THR A 98 -0.65 -13.18 -13.06
CA THR A 98 -1.23 -14.49 -12.76
C THR A 98 -2.10 -14.35 -11.52
N ALA A 99 -3.35 -14.77 -11.60
CA ALA A 99 -4.23 -14.68 -10.45
C ALA A 99 -3.80 -15.67 -9.34
N PRO A 100 -4.00 -15.34 -8.04
CA PRO A 100 -3.82 -16.31 -6.99
C PRO A 100 -4.92 -17.38 -7.05
N THR A 101 -4.62 -18.57 -6.53
CA THR A 101 -5.57 -19.70 -6.46
C THR A 101 -6.51 -19.61 -5.26
N VAL A 102 -6.25 -18.69 -4.33
CA VAL A 102 -7.04 -18.39 -3.13
C VAL A 102 -7.08 -16.88 -2.93
N ASN A 103 -8.03 -16.36 -2.16
CA ASN A 103 -8.07 -14.94 -1.81
C ASN A 103 -6.83 -14.56 -0.99
N VAL A 104 -6.15 -13.47 -1.36
CA VAL A 104 -4.99 -12.94 -0.63
C VAL A 104 -5.37 -11.62 0.02
N VAL A 105 -5.43 -11.62 1.36
CA VAL A 105 -5.67 -10.41 2.15
C VAL A 105 -4.33 -9.75 2.48
N MET A 106 -4.24 -8.47 2.13
CA MET A 106 -3.12 -7.59 2.45
C MET A 106 -3.63 -6.38 3.23
N GLN A 107 -2.88 -5.92 4.23
CA GLN A 107 -3.13 -4.64 4.90
C GLN A 107 -2.02 -3.66 4.52
N MET A 108 -2.40 -2.51 3.97
CA MET A 108 -1.48 -1.40 3.76
C MET A 108 -1.74 -0.32 4.81
N VAL A 109 -0.68 0.27 5.32
CA VAL A 109 -0.72 1.37 6.28
C VAL A 109 0.23 2.46 5.85
N LEU A 110 -0.24 3.70 5.90
CA LEU A 110 0.50 4.89 5.50
C LEU A 110 0.67 5.80 6.70
N ILE A 111 1.86 6.37 6.83
CA ILE A 111 2.26 7.25 7.93
C ILE A 111 2.33 8.67 7.40
N HIS A 112 1.58 9.54 8.06
CA HIS A 112 1.38 10.94 7.68
C HIS A 112 2.09 11.85 8.66
N GLU A 113 2.99 12.66 8.13
CA GLU A 113 3.48 13.86 8.83
C GLU A 113 2.34 14.87 8.84
N VAL A 114 1.83 15.16 10.04
CA VAL A 114 0.74 16.12 10.19
C VAL A 114 1.34 17.51 10.06
N CYS A 115 0.99 18.21 8.97
CA CYS A 115 1.22 19.65 8.92
C CYS A 115 0.40 20.29 10.05
N GLU A 116 1.06 20.77 11.10
CA GLU A 116 0.44 21.71 12.02
C GLU A 116 0.08 22.96 11.20
N ASN A 117 -1.21 23.26 11.09
CA ASN A 117 -1.66 24.54 10.57
C ASN A 117 -1.10 25.63 11.50
N ARG A 118 0.00 26.25 11.10
CA ARG A 118 0.47 27.51 11.67
C ARG A 118 -0.49 28.61 11.21
N TYR A 119 -1.53 28.81 12.02
CA TYR A 119 -2.37 30.01 12.00
C TYR A 119 -1.59 31.20 12.57
#